data_AF-A0A850BD19-F1
#
_entry.id   AF-A0A850BD19-F1
#
_cell.length_a   1.000
_cell.length_b   1.000
_cell.length_c   1.000
_cell.angle_alpha   90.00
_cell.angle_beta   90.00
_cell.angle_gamma   90.00
#
_symmetry.space_group_name_H-M   'P 1'
#
loop_
_entity.id
_entity.type
_entity.pdbx_description
1 polymer ?
#
loop_
_entity_poly.entity_id
_entity_poly.type
_entity_poly.pdbx_seq_one_letter_code
_entity_poly.pdbx_strand_id
1 'polypeptide(L)'
;MDNSKSAAVQFSAKRGNGVCAIKWEKLDQIGTSFQIAEPPEVTVLRTWKLPPESVAELQHALAPLRHDSAGQGDVYHLILNPNGTKTFDLRWNPDTETADVAKFREVLERIGHAAFVESSARHERGVKFINNAEHARAVDELRNGLRALGNLYHDPKTIDDSGMKLILAEQNAKQGKNDAAAIMMSRMLESRLQQYGHKFSITSTQ
;
A
#
# COMPACT_ATOMS: atom_id res chain seq x y z
N MET A 1 -31.76 -4.58 18.64
CA MET A 1 -30.66 -5.48 18.22
C MET A 1 -29.46 -4.60 17.94
N ASP A 2 -28.38 -4.82 18.67
CA ASP A 2 -27.21 -3.96 18.71
C ASP A 2 -26.28 -4.31 17.52
N ASN A 3 -26.37 -3.54 16.44
CA ASN A 3 -25.59 -3.71 15.20
C ASN A 3 -24.12 -3.26 15.33
N SER A 4 -23.59 -3.16 16.56
CA SER A 4 -22.34 -2.43 16.87
C SER A 4 -21.08 -3.30 16.97
N LYS A 5 -21.16 -4.61 16.79
CA LYS A 5 -19.97 -5.47 16.86
C LYS A 5 -19.26 -5.54 15.51
N SER A 6 -18.43 -4.53 15.22
CA SER A 6 -17.44 -4.63 14.14
C SER A 6 -16.46 -5.78 14.45
N ALA A 7 -16.11 -6.54 13.42
CA ALA A 7 -14.90 -7.37 13.50
C ALA A 7 -13.71 -6.42 13.46
N ALA A 8 -12.91 -6.36 14.52
CA ALA A 8 -11.65 -5.63 14.46
C ALA A 8 -10.68 -6.47 13.62
N VAL A 9 -10.21 -5.91 12.51
CA VAL A 9 -9.23 -6.55 11.62
C VAL A 9 -7.93 -5.76 11.68
N GLN A 10 -6.82 -6.45 11.93
CA GLN A 10 -5.48 -5.93 11.77
C GLN A 10 -4.71 -6.83 10.83
N PHE A 11 -4.35 -6.29 9.67
CA PHE A 11 -3.50 -6.93 8.69
C PHE A 11 -2.13 -6.26 8.68
N SER A 12 -1.07 -7.03 8.51
CA SER A 12 0.27 -6.52 8.29
C SER A 12 1.01 -7.35 7.25
N ALA A 13 1.83 -6.68 6.44
CA ALA A 13 2.59 -7.27 5.35
C ALA A 13 4.01 -6.72 5.33
N LYS A 14 5.02 -7.59 5.32
CA LYS A 14 6.41 -7.21 5.04
C LYS A 14 6.58 -6.98 3.54
N ARG A 15 7.12 -5.83 3.15
CA ARG A 15 7.30 -5.41 1.74
C ARG A 15 8.68 -4.79 1.55
N GLY A 16 9.66 -5.63 1.20
CA GLY A 16 11.07 -5.24 1.18
C GLY A 16 11.53 -4.83 2.58
N ASN A 17 12.10 -3.63 2.71
CA ASN A 17 12.52 -3.03 3.98
C ASN A 17 11.39 -2.23 4.70
N GLY A 18 10.14 -2.35 4.26
CA GLY A 18 9.00 -1.69 4.88
C GLY A 18 7.94 -2.67 5.38
N VAL A 19 7.05 -2.16 6.22
CA VAL A 19 5.87 -2.88 6.73
C VAL A 19 4.62 -2.07 6.43
N CYS A 20 3.68 -2.69 5.70
CA CYS A 20 2.33 -2.17 5.53
C CYS A 20 1.46 -2.72 6.67
N ALA A 21 0.60 -1.88 7.25
CA ALA A 21 -0.43 -2.31 8.19
C ALA A 21 -1.77 -1.69 7.82
N ILE A 22 -2.84 -2.49 7.87
CA ILE A 22 -4.21 -2.07 7.63
C ILE A 22 -5.04 -2.42 8.87
N LYS A 23 -5.76 -1.44 9.40
CA LYS A 23 -6.61 -1.59 10.59
C LYS A 23 -8.04 -1.19 10.27
N TRP A 24 -8.96 -2.11 10.43
CA TRP A 24 -10.40 -1.89 10.29
C TRP A 24 -11.06 -2.14 11.64
N GLU A 25 -11.13 -1.09 12.46
CA GLU A 25 -11.67 -1.16 13.83
C GLU A 25 -13.12 -0.68 13.89
N LYS A 26 -13.49 0.30 13.05
CA LYS A 26 -14.85 0.81 12.91
C LYS A 26 -15.42 0.39 11.56
N LEU A 27 -16.71 0.06 11.52
CA LEU A 27 -17.36 -0.47 10.31
C LEU A 27 -17.12 0.41 9.08
N ASP A 28 -17.22 1.73 9.22
CA ASP A 28 -17.13 2.69 8.13
C ASP A 28 -15.75 3.36 8.02
N GLN A 29 -14.71 2.84 8.69
CA GLN A 29 -13.40 3.49 8.70
C GLN A 29 -12.25 2.48 8.70
N ILE A 30 -11.30 2.64 7.78
CA ILE A 30 -10.07 1.84 7.72
C ILE A 30 -8.84 2.73 7.77
N GLY A 31 -7.90 2.42 8.66
CA GLY A 31 -6.58 3.04 8.74
C GLY A 31 -5.57 2.21 7.96
N THR A 32 -4.64 2.84 7.26
CA THR A 32 -3.55 2.18 6.55
C THR A 32 -2.27 2.94 6.76
N SER A 33 -1.22 2.22 7.16
CA SER A 33 0.11 2.78 7.34
C SER A 33 1.17 1.99 6.57
N PHE A 34 2.24 2.69 6.22
CA PHE A 34 3.47 2.09 5.73
C PHE A 34 4.65 2.68 6.47
N GLN A 35 5.48 1.83 7.07
CA GLN A 35 6.65 2.23 7.83
C GLN A 35 7.92 1.65 7.19
N ILE A 36 8.92 2.49 7.03
CA ILE A 36 10.28 2.11 6.67
C ILE A 36 11.17 2.51 7.84
N ALA A 37 11.64 1.50 8.59
CA ALA A 37 12.38 1.72 9.85
C ALA A 37 13.88 1.99 9.64
N GLU A 38 14.39 1.81 8.43
CA GLU A 38 15.78 2.14 8.12
C GLU A 38 15.96 3.65 7.88
N PRO A 39 17.07 4.27 8.31
CA PRO A 39 17.34 5.68 8.06
C PRO A 39 17.40 6.06 6.56
N PRO A 40 16.82 7.21 6.15
CA PRO A 40 15.95 8.06 6.95
C PRO A 40 14.59 7.38 7.14
N GLU A 41 14.14 7.35 8.40
CA GLU A 41 12.86 6.74 8.75
C GLU A 41 11.70 7.53 8.13
N VAL A 42 10.70 6.80 7.65
CA VAL A 42 9.47 7.35 7.09
C VAL A 42 8.30 6.49 7.52
N THR A 43 7.24 7.15 7.99
CA THR A 43 5.95 6.53 8.28
C THR A 43 4.86 7.38 7.65
N VAL A 44 4.07 6.78 6.75
CA VAL A 44 2.85 7.39 6.22
C VAL A 44 1.67 6.67 6.83
N LEU A 45 0.72 7.43 7.38
CA LEU A 45 -0.56 6.95 7.88
C LEU A 45 -1.68 7.71 7.17
N ARG A 46 -2.70 6.97 6.74
CA ARG A 46 -3.94 7.52 6.17
C ARG A 46 -5.13 6.78 6.73
N THR A 47 -6.26 7.46 6.78
CA THR A 47 -7.52 6.91 7.25
C THR A 47 -8.61 7.22 6.23
N TRP A 48 -9.39 6.21 5.90
CA TRP A 48 -10.38 6.26 4.83
C TRP A 48 -11.76 6.02 5.41
N LYS A 49 -12.73 6.84 4.98
CA LYS A 49 -14.14 6.54 5.22
C LYS A 49 -14.62 5.57 4.16
N LEU A 50 -15.24 4.48 4.59
CA LEU A 50 -15.72 3.43 3.71
C LEU A 50 -17.18 3.68 3.35
N PRO A 51 -17.53 3.66 2.05
CA PRO A 51 -18.92 3.64 1.66
C PRO A 51 -19.51 2.24 1.94
N PRO A 52 -20.85 2.13 2.09
CA PRO A 52 -21.50 0.89 2.51
C PRO A 52 -21.16 -0.33 1.64
N GLU A 53 -20.97 -0.13 0.34
CA GLU A 53 -20.58 -1.19 -0.61
C GLU A 53 -19.21 -1.78 -0.30
N SER A 54 -18.22 -0.96 0.08
CA SER A 54 -16.88 -1.42 0.47
C SER A 54 -16.93 -2.20 1.79
N VAL A 55 -17.79 -1.76 2.71
CA VAL A 55 -18.03 -2.48 3.98
C VAL A 55 -18.63 -3.85 3.70
N ALA A 56 -19.67 -3.92 2.87
CA ALA A 56 -20.31 -5.17 2.49
C ALA A 56 -19.34 -6.11 1.75
N GLU A 57 -18.51 -5.57 0.87
CA GLU A 57 -17.50 -6.35 0.15
C GLU A 57 -16.45 -6.94 1.11
N LEU A 58 -15.93 -6.15 2.06
CA LEU A 58 -15.02 -6.64 3.10
C LEU A 58 -15.66 -7.74 3.95
N GLN A 59 -16.90 -7.55 4.38
CA GLN A 59 -17.63 -8.57 5.16
C GLN A 59 -17.83 -9.86 4.36
N HIS A 60 -18.16 -9.73 3.07
CA HIS A 60 -18.32 -10.87 2.18
C HIS A 60 -17.00 -11.62 1.96
N ALA A 61 -15.89 -10.91 1.76
CA ALA A 61 -14.56 -11.50 1.60
C ALA A 61 -14.02 -12.11 2.91
N LEU A 62 -14.48 -11.61 4.06
CA LEU A 62 -14.13 -12.11 5.39
C LEU A 62 -14.87 -13.41 5.75
N ALA A 63 -16.13 -13.55 5.31
CA ALA A 63 -17.00 -14.68 5.66
C ALA A 63 -16.44 -16.10 5.41
N PRO A 64 -15.68 -16.38 4.33
CA PRO A 64 -15.13 -17.73 4.09
C PRO A 64 -13.87 -18.05 4.90
N LEU A 65 -13.23 -17.09 5.58
CA LEU A 65 -11.96 -17.34 6.27
C LEU A 65 -12.13 -18.27 7.48
N ARG A 66 -11.30 -19.31 7.56
CA ARG A 66 -11.28 -20.33 8.62
C ARG A 66 -9.88 -20.50 9.21
N HIS A 67 -9.79 -21.14 10.39
CA HIS A 67 -8.52 -21.22 11.15
C HIS A 67 -7.43 -22.03 10.44
N ASP A 68 -7.85 -22.92 9.54
CA ASP A 68 -7.03 -23.76 8.69
C ASP A 68 -6.75 -23.13 7.31
N SER A 69 -7.19 -21.90 7.05
CA SER A 69 -7.08 -21.25 5.74
C SER A 69 -5.69 -20.71 5.39
N ALA A 70 -4.66 -20.93 6.23
CA ALA A 70 -3.31 -20.41 6.01
C ALA A 70 -2.24 -21.51 6.05
N GLY A 71 -1.27 -21.44 5.13
CA GLY A 71 -0.02 -22.19 5.22
C GLY A 71 0.98 -21.58 6.20
N GLN A 72 2.18 -22.16 6.34
CA GLN A 72 3.22 -21.65 7.24
C GLN A 72 3.95 -20.44 6.61
N GLY A 73 4.04 -19.30 7.33
CA GLY A 73 4.81 -18.15 6.87
C GLY A 73 4.78 -16.93 7.80
N ASP A 74 5.58 -15.91 7.47
CA ASP A 74 5.77 -14.68 8.29
C ASP A 74 5.81 -13.38 7.44
N VAL A 75 5.40 -13.47 6.16
CA VAL A 75 5.31 -12.30 5.27
C VAL A 75 4.02 -11.52 5.55
N TYR A 76 2.90 -12.24 5.63
CA TYR A 76 1.60 -11.68 5.95
C TYR A 76 1.15 -12.16 7.34
N HIS A 77 0.46 -11.29 8.04
CA HIS A 77 -0.11 -11.57 9.35
C HIS A 77 -1.46 -10.86 9.50
N LEU A 78 -2.50 -11.63 9.80
CA LEU A 78 -3.86 -11.18 9.97
C LEU A 78 -4.36 -11.57 11.35
N ILE A 79 -4.80 -10.56 12.11
CA ILE A 79 -5.50 -10.73 13.37
C ILE A 79 -6.96 -10.31 13.13
N LEU A 80 -7.90 -11.24 13.30
CA LEU A 80 -9.33 -10.96 13.32
C LEU A 80 -9.86 -11.13 14.74
N ASN A 81 -10.67 -10.18 15.18
CA ASN A 81 -11.48 -10.32 16.39
C ASN A 81 -12.97 -10.24 16.02
N PRO A 82 -13.53 -11.30 15.39
CA PRO A 82 -14.96 -11.35 15.15
C PRO A 82 -15.70 -11.34 16.49
N ASN A 83 -16.56 -10.33 16.70
CA ASN A 83 -17.43 -10.21 17.87
C ASN A 83 -16.72 -10.02 19.24
N GLY A 84 -15.43 -9.63 19.24
CA GLY A 84 -14.68 -9.24 20.44
C GLY A 84 -14.35 -10.37 21.43
N THR A 85 -14.54 -11.64 21.06
CA THR A 85 -14.40 -12.78 21.99
C THR A 85 -13.50 -13.92 21.48
N LYS A 86 -13.27 -14.03 20.18
CA LYS A 86 -12.29 -14.96 19.61
C LYS A 86 -11.31 -14.18 18.76
N THR A 87 -10.02 -14.40 19.03
CA THR A 87 -8.93 -13.89 18.19
C THR A 87 -8.50 -14.97 17.24
N PHE A 88 -8.43 -14.59 15.97
CA PHE A 88 -7.99 -15.39 14.87
C PHE A 88 -6.67 -14.82 14.39
N ASP A 89 -5.58 -15.56 14.58
CA ASP A 89 -4.24 -15.19 14.12
C ASP A 89 -3.89 -16.11 12.95
N LEU A 90 -3.72 -15.53 11.76
CA LEU A 90 -3.18 -16.21 10.60
C LEU A 90 -1.89 -15.57 10.17
N ARG A 91 -0.91 -16.40 9.84
CA ARG A 91 0.31 -15.98 9.17
C ARG A 91 0.58 -16.86 7.98
N TRP A 92 1.03 -16.28 6.89
CA TRP A 92 1.28 -17.02 5.65
C TRP A 92 2.33 -16.35 4.78
N ASN A 93 2.83 -17.12 3.83
CA ASN A 93 3.64 -16.64 2.72
C ASN A 93 2.79 -16.63 1.43
N PRO A 94 3.11 -15.77 0.44
CA PRO A 94 2.41 -15.72 -0.85
C PRO A 94 2.28 -17.11 -1.51
N ASP A 95 3.32 -17.94 -1.45
CA ASP A 95 3.34 -19.26 -2.12
C ASP A 95 2.43 -20.30 -1.47
N THR A 96 1.91 -19.99 -0.28
CA THR A 96 1.11 -20.91 0.55
C THR A 96 -0.29 -20.35 0.85
N GLU A 97 -0.65 -19.23 0.21
CA GLU A 97 -1.94 -18.59 0.44
C GLU A 97 -3.07 -19.37 -0.22
N THR A 98 -4.16 -19.59 0.53
CA THR A 98 -5.39 -20.14 -0.05
C THR A 98 -6.10 -19.07 -0.88
N ALA A 99 -6.95 -19.50 -1.82
CA ALA A 99 -7.69 -18.57 -2.67
C ALA A 99 -8.56 -17.58 -1.88
N ASP A 100 -9.16 -18.02 -0.76
CA ASP A 100 -9.98 -17.15 0.10
C ASP A 100 -9.14 -16.11 0.83
N VAL A 101 -7.96 -16.50 1.35
CA VAL A 101 -7.01 -15.55 1.98
C VAL A 101 -6.46 -14.55 0.96
N ALA A 102 -6.10 -15.01 -0.24
CA ALA A 102 -5.66 -14.15 -1.33
C ALA A 102 -6.72 -13.11 -1.70
N LYS A 103 -7.98 -13.56 -1.90
CA LYS A 103 -9.10 -12.69 -2.22
C LYS A 103 -9.37 -11.66 -1.12
N PHE A 104 -9.36 -12.09 0.15
CA PHE A 104 -9.53 -11.17 1.27
C PHE A 104 -8.41 -10.14 1.34
N ARG A 105 -7.15 -10.57 1.20
CA ARG A 105 -5.98 -9.68 1.13
C ARG A 105 -6.14 -8.64 0.03
N GLU A 106 -6.49 -9.06 -1.19
CA GLU A 106 -6.67 -8.16 -2.33
C GLU A 106 -7.77 -7.12 -2.11
N VAL A 107 -8.93 -7.54 -1.59
CA VAL A 107 -10.03 -6.63 -1.24
C VAL A 107 -9.58 -5.63 -0.17
N LEU A 108 -8.92 -6.12 0.89
CA LEU A 108 -8.45 -5.29 2.00
C LEU A 108 -7.39 -4.28 1.56
N GLU A 109 -6.39 -4.71 0.79
CA GLU A 109 -5.32 -3.85 0.27
C GLU A 109 -5.85 -2.82 -0.73
N ARG A 110 -6.83 -3.18 -1.56
CA ARG A 110 -7.48 -2.27 -2.51
C ARG A 110 -8.30 -1.22 -1.77
N ILE A 111 -9.16 -1.62 -0.83
CA ILE A 111 -10.01 -0.71 -0.05
C ILE A 111 -9.18 0.16 0.90
N GLY A 112 -8.11 -0.39 1.48
CA GLY A 112 -7.16 0.35 2.31
C GLY A 112 -6.18 1.23 1.54
N HIS A 113 -6.21 1.20 0.20
CA HIS A 113 -5.27 1.93 -0.65
C HIS A 113 -3.80 1.65 -0.31
N ALA A 114 -3.45 0.40 0.01
CA ALA A 114 -2.13 0.01 0.50
C ALA A 114 -1.00 0.43 -0.43
N ALA A 115 -1.18 0.23 -1.74
CA ALA A 115 -0.23 0.63 -2.78
C ALA A 115 0.02 2.14 -2.79
N PHE A 116 -1.00 2.98 -2.56
CA PHE A 116 -0.86 4.43 -2.50
C PHE A 116 -0.07 4.88 -1.27
N VAL A 117 -0.37 4.31 -0.10
CA VAL A 117 0.32 4.62 1.16
C VAL A 117 1.79 4.19 1.10
N GLU A 118 2.07 2.99 0.58
CA GLU A 118 3.45 2.54 0.34
C GLU A 118 4.19 3.48 -0.62
N SER A 119 3.56 3.81 -1.75
CA SER A 119 4.18 4.67 -2.76
C SER A 119 4.46 6.08 -2.26
N SER A 120 3.59 6.61 -1.38
CA SER A 120 3.78 7.90 -0.72
C SER A 120 4.97 7.85 0.25
N ALA A 121 5.09 6.80 1.07
CA ALA A 121 6.23 6.64 1.98
C ALA A 121 7.57 6.50 1.20
N ARG A 122 7.56 5.72 0.12
CA ARG A 122 8.70 5.58 -0.79
C ARG A 122 9.08 6.90 -1.45
N HIS A 123 8.10 7.70 -1.85
CA HIS A 123 8.33 9.03 -2.40
C HIS A 123 8.97 9.97 -1.37
N GLU A 124 8.40 10.07 -0.17
CA GLU A 124 8.95 10.89 0.92
C GLU A 124 10.40 10.48 1.26
N ARG A 125 10.67 9.17 1.34
CA ARG A 125 12.02 8.66 1.61
C ARG A 125 12.99 8.97 0.45
N GLY A 126 12.53 8.79 -0.79
CA GLY A 126 13.29 9.14 -1.99
C GLY A 126 13.68 10.62 -2.04
N VAL A 127 12.76 11.53 -1.69
CA VAL A 127 13.04 12.98 -1.60
C VAL A 127 14.08 13.29 -0.54
N LYS A 128 14.00 12.65 0.64
CA LYS A 128 15.04 12.79 1.67
C LYS A 128 16.42 12.36 1.16
N PHE A 129 16.50 11.25 0.42
CA PHE A 129 17.77 10.82 -0.20
C PHE A 129 18.28 11.79 -1.27
N ILE A 130 17.39 12.39 -2.07
CA ILE A 130 17.78 13.43 -3.04
C ILE A 130 18.42 14.62 -2.31
N ASN A 131 17.78 15.11 -1.24
CA ASN A 131 18.26 16.25 -0.48
C ASN A 131 19.60 15.99 0.22
N ASN A 132 19.90 14.73 0.54
CA ASN A 132 21.19 14.29 1.11
C ASN A 132 22.25 13.95 0.05
N ALA A 133 21.98 14.17 -1.24
CA ALA A 133 22.82 13.75 -2.37
C ALA A 133 23.08 12.23 -2.47
N GLU A 134 22.24 11.41 -1.82
CA GLU A 134 22.30 9.94 -1.86
C GLU A 134 21.52 9.39 -3.07
N HIS A 135 21.86 9.87 -4.27
CA HIS A 135 21.02 9.69 -5.46
C HIS A 135 20.77 8.23 -5.88
N ALA A 136 21.73 7.33 -5.67
CA ALA A 136 21.53 5.91 -5.97
C ALA A 136 20.44 5.28 -5.09
N ARG A 137 20.45 5.58 -3.79
CA ARG A 137 19.41 5.13 -2.84
C ARG A 137 18.07 5.78 -3.16
N ALA A 138 18.07 7.05 -3.58
CA ALA A 138 16.85 7.73 -4.03
C ALA A 138 16.22 7.01 -5.23
N VAL A 139 17.01 6.63 -6.24
CA VAL A 139 16.53 5.88 -7.42
C VAL A 139 15.86 4.57 -6.98
N ASP A 140 16.48 3.81 -6.09
CA ASP A 140 15.93 2.53 -5.64
C ASP A 140 14.59 2.70 -4.87
N GLU A 141 14.50 3.68 -3.98
CA GLU A 141 13.25 3.99 -3.27
C GLU A 141 12.14 4.43 -4.22
N LEU A 142 12.44 5.34 -5.14
CA LEU A 142 11.46 5.87 -6.08
C LEU A 142 11.00 4.78 -7.06
N ARG A 143 11.90 3.91 -7.50
CA ARG A 143 11.56 2.74 -8.32
C ARG A 143 10.65 1.78 -7.57
N ASN A 144 10.91 1.53 -6.28
CA ASN A 144 10.05 0.70 -5.44
C ASN A 144 8.66 1.32 -5.27
N GLY A 145 8.56 2.64 -5.08
CA GLY A 145 7.28 3.36 -5.05
C GLY A 145 6.52 3.27 -6.37
N LEU A 146 7.20 3.48 -7.50
CA LEU A 146 6.59 3.34 -8.85
C LEU A 146 6.08 1.91 -9.11
N ARG A 147 6.83 0.90 -8.66
CA ARG A 147 6.43 -0.51 -8.78
C ARG A 147 5.21 -0.81 -7.89
N ALA A 148 5.20 -0.32 -6.65
CA ALA A 148 4.09 -0.53 -5.72
C ALA A 148 2.78 0.07 -6.24
N LEU A 149 2.80 1.29 -6.79
CA LEU A 149 1.61 1.91 -7.36
C LEU A 149 1.16 1.22 -8.66
N GLY A 150 2.11 0.71 -9.45
CA GLY A 150 1.84 0.04 -10.72
C GLY A 150 1.00 0.92 -11.65
N ASN A 151 -0.06 0.35 -12.21
CA ASN A 151 -1.02 1.04 -13.07
C ASN A 151 -2.29 1.50 -12.32
N LEU A 152 -2.33 1.42 -11.00
CA LEU A 152 -3.55 1.68 -10.23
C LEU A 152 -4.00 3.15 -10.32
N TYR A 153 -3.07 4.07 -10.59
CA TYR A 153 -3.33 5.49 -10.80
C TYR A 153 -4.01 5.80 -12.13
N HIS A 154 -3.90 4.91 -13.12
CA HIS A 154 -4.36 5.19 -14.48
C HIS A 154 -5.88 5.37 -14.51
N ASP A 155 -6.31 6.47 -15.12
CA ASP A 155 -7.69 6.72 -15.53
C ASP A 155 -7.73 6.65 -17.07
N PRO A 156 -8.53 5.75 -17.68
CA PRO A 156 -8.65 5.64 -19.13
C PRO A 156 -9.02 6.94 -19.85
N LYS A 157 -9.56 7.93 -19.13
CA LYS A 157 -9.93 9.24 -19.67
C LYS A 157 -8.76 10.24 -19.72
N THR A 158 -7.60 9.88 -19.18
CA THR A 158 -6.44 10.77 -19.05
C THR A 158 -5.31 10.28 -19.96
N ILE A 159 -4.73 11.19 -20.75
CA ILE A 159 -3.53 10.89 -21.53
C ILE A 159 -2.33 10.89 -20.56
N ASP A 160 -1.67 9.74 -20.44
CA ASP A 160 -0.51 9.56 -19.57
C ASP A 160 0.79 9.50 -20.39
N ASP A 161 1.64 10.51 -20.26
CA ASP A 161 2.94 10.60 -20.90
C ASP A 161 4.10 10.11 -20.01
N SER A 162 3.80 9.58 -18.81
CA SER A 162 4.80 9.18 -17.83
C SER A 162 5.65 7.98 -18.28
N GLY A 163 5.14 7.14 -19.17
CA GLY A 163 5.85 5.96 -19.67
C GLY A 163 7.19 6.29 -20.34
N MET A 164 7.24 7.31 -21.20
CA MET A 164 8.49 7.72 -21.85
C MET A 164 9.48 8.34 -20.85
N LYS A 165 8.99 9.12 -19.89
CA LYS A 165 9.80 9.72 -18.83
C LYS A 165 10.44 8.65 -17.94
N LEU A 166 9.73 7.56 -17.65
CA LEU A 166 10.27 6.42 -16.91
C LEU A 166 11.42 5.74 -17.66
N ILE A 167 11.25 5.51 -18.97
CA ILE A 167 12.30 4.90 -19.80
C ILE A 167 13.57 5.76 -19.77
N LEU A 168 13.43 7.08 -19.94
CA LEU A 168 14.57 8.01 -19.88
C LEU A 168 15.23 8.02 -18.50
N ALA A 169 14.45 8.01 -17.42
CA ALA A 169 14.98 7.95 -16.07
C ALA A 169 15.77 6.65 -15.80
N GLU A 170 15.26 5.51 -16.24
CA GLU A 170 15.95 4.21 -16.14
C GLU A 170 17.23 4.19 -16.99
N GLN A 171 17.22 4.81 -18.16
CA GLN A 171 18.42 4.95 -18.98
C GLN A 171 19.48 5.82 -18.28
N ASN A 172 19.09 6.92 -17.66
CA ASN A 172 20.00 7.76 -16.86
C ASN A 172 20.62 6.98 -15.69
N ALA A 173 19.81 6.20 -14.95
CA ALA A 173 20.29 5.36 -13.86
C ALA A 173 21.33 4.33 -14.36
N LYS A 174 21.06 3.66 -15.49
CA LYS A 174 22.00 2.70 -16.10
C LYS A 174 23.32 3.34 -16.55
N GLN A 175 23.31 4.63 -16.88
CA GLN A 175 24.50 5.41 -17.23
C GLN A 175 25.23 6.00 -16.00
N GLY A 176 24.78 5.69 -14.78
CA GLY A 176 25.34 6.25 -13.54
C GLY A 176 24.91 7.69 -13.26
N LYS A 177 24.00 8.28 -14.05
CA LYS A 177 23.45 9.63 -13.87
C LYS A 177 22.30 9.60 -12.87
N ASN A 178 22.60 9.18 -11.64
CA ASN A 178 21.61 8.90 -10.61
C ASN A 178 20.87 10.16 -10.13
N ASP A 179 21.52 11.33 -10.16
CA ASP A 179 20.93 12.62 -9.81
C ASP A 179 19.74 12.97 -10.73
N ALA A 180 19.95 12.92 -12.04
CA ALA A 180 18.93 13.18 -13.04
C ALA A 180 17.83 12.12 -13.00
N ALA A 181 18.21 10.85 -12.84
CA ALA A 181 17.26 9.74 -12.70
C ALA A 181 16.35 9.92 -11.48
N ALA A 182 16.91 10.23 -10.31
CA ALA A 182 16.15 10.42 -9.08
C ALA A 182 15.15 11.58 -9.20
N ILE A 183 15.56 12.72 -9.74
CA ILE A 183 14.67 13.88 -9.93
C ILE A 183 13.51 13.53 -10.87
N MET A 184 13.79 12.84 -11.98
CA MET A 184 12.77 12.40 -12.93
C MET A 184 11.78 11.42 -12.32
N MET A 185 12.28 10.40 -11.61
CA MET A 185 11.43 9.39 -10.96
C MET A 185 10.59 10.00 -9.83
N SER A 186 11.12 10.96 -9.08
CA SER A 186 10.38 11.65 -8.02
C SER A 186 9.19 12.42 -8.59
N ARG A 187 9.43 13.28 -9.59
CA ARG A 187 8.34 14.03 -10.26
C ARG A 187 7.28 13.14 -10.86
N MET A 188 7.70 12.02 -11.44
CA MET A 188 6.77 11.05 -12.02
C MET A 188 5.95 10.33 -10.96
N LEU A 189 6.58 9.87 -9.87
CA LEU A 189 5.87 9.23 -8.77
C LEU A 189 4.90 10.20 -8.12
N GLU A 190 5.31 11.45 -7.89
CA GLU A 190 4.44 12.53 -7.42
C GLU A 190 3.22 12.73 -8.33
N SER A 191 3.43 12.85 -9.65
CA SER A 191 2.33 12.99 -10.61
C SER A 191 1.37 11.80 -10.58
N ARG A 192 1.87 10.57 -10.50
CA ARG A 192 1.03 9.36 -10.39
C ARG A 192 0.27 9.30 -9.08
N LEU A 193 0.88 9.72 -7.97
CA LEU A 193 0.19 9.84 -6.68
C LEU A 193 -0.92 10.90 -6.74
N GLN A 194 -0.70 12.04 -7.38
CA GLN A 194 -1.73 13.06 -7.58
C GLN A 194 -2.89 12.53 -8.43
N GLN A 195 -2.61 11.85 -9.56
CA GLN A 195 -3.64 11.23 -10.39
C GLN A 195 -4.45 10.17 -9.63
N TYR A 196 -3.78 9.32 -8.86
CA TYR A 196 -4.44 8.37 -7.97
C TYR A 196 -5.36 9.09 -6.98
N GLY A 197 -4.86 10.18 -6.37
CA GLY A 197 -5.62 10.99 -5.43
C GLY A 197 -6.88 11.59 -6.07
N HIS A 198 -6.79 12.13 -7.28
CA HIS A 198 -7.95 12.63 -8.03
C HIS A 198 -8.96 11.52 -8.35
N LYS A 199 -8.50 10.38 -8.85
CA LYS A 199 -9.35 9.23 -9.20
C LYS A 199 -10.19 8.74 -8.03
N PHE A 200 -9.61 8.72 -6.83
CA PHE A 200 -10.27 8.23 -5.62
C PHE A 200 -10.74 9.34 -4.68
N SER A 201 -10.73 10.61 -5.13
CA SER A 201 -11.11 11.78 -4.32
C SER A 201 -10.38 11.85 -2.97
N ILE A 202 -9.12 11.42 -2.94
CA ILE A 202 -8.27 11.46 -1.75
C ILE A 202 -7.75 12.89 -1.62
N THR A 203 -8.24 13.61 -0.63
CA THR A 203 -7.68 14.91 -0.27
C THR A 203 -6.33 14.70 0.38
N SER A 204 -5.26 15.18 -0.26
CA SER A 204 -3.95 15.31 0.38
C SER A 204 -4.11 16.24 1.58
N THR A 205 -4.08 15.69 2.79
CA THR A 205 -3.84 16.50 3.99
C THR A 205 -2.38 16.92 3.89
N GLN A 206 -2.17 18.20 3.54
CA GLN A 206 -0.87 18.86 3.64
C GLN A 206 -0.43 18.95 5.10
#